data_AF-A0AA41K754-F1
#
_entry.id   AF-A0AA41K754-F1
#
_cell.length_a   1.000
_cell.length_b   1.000
_cell.length_c   1.000
_cell.angle_alpha   90.00
_cell.angle_beta   90.00
_cell.angle_gamma   90.00
#
_symmetry.space_group_name_H-M   'P 1'
#
loop_
_entity.id
_entity.type
_entity.pdbx_description
1 polymer ?
#
loop_
_entity_poly.entity_id
_entity_poly.type
_entity_poly.pdbx_seq_one_letter_code
_entity_poly.pdbx_strand_id
1 'polypeptide(L)'
;MRKESQNRERVPMNLQLFAASGDGAGAEGGNGDGTEGENGGTSGDERGKADPPSFDDILKDGHQAEFDRRMQKGIETALAKAQEKWKVLTDDKLSEAEKLAKMTKEEKALYLQQKHEKALAAREADITRRELMAEAKNTLAEKKLPVGLAEVLNYTDAESCNKSMVAVEKAFQEAVQAAVEEKLKGGTPPKKAPTGGDDDLAKQVENLMMGSI
;
A
#
# COMPACT_ATOMS: atom_id res chain seq x y z
N MET A 1 -24.34 13.50 61.60
CA MET A 1 -23.47 12.88 60.58
C MET A 1 -24.29 11.90 59.76
N ARG A 2 -24.76 12.34 58.57
CA ARG A 2 -25.48 11.50 57.60
C ARG A 2 -24.44 10.68 56.83
N LYS A 3 -24.59 9.36 56.77
CA LYS A 3 -23.81 8.49 55.88
C LYS A 3 -24.66 8.25 54.63
N GLU A 4 -24.35 9.00 53.57
CA GLU A 4 -24.91 8.80 52.23
C GLU A 4 -24.41 7.46 51.68
N SER A 5 -25.35 6.54 51.47
CA SER A 5 -25.10 5.26 50.80
C SER A 5 -24.84 5.54 49.33
N GLN A 6 -23.61 5.31 48.87
CA GLN A 6 -23.25 5.53 47.47
C GLN A 6 -23.99 4.53 46.56
N ASN A 7 -24.78 5.13 45.68
CA ASN A 7 -25.51 4.59 44.56
C ASN A 7 -24.58 3.76 43.66
N ARG A 8 -24.68 2.42 43.71
CA ARG A 8 -24.08 1.56 42.67
C ARG A 8 -25.00 1.62 41.44
N GLU A 9 -24.73 2.56 40.54
CA GLU A 9 -25.27 2.55 39.18
C GLU A 9 -24.91 1.22 38.52
N ARG A 10 -25.90 0.33 38.39
CA ARG A 10 -25.80 -0.85 37.54
C ARG A 10 -25.90 -0.37 36.09
N VAL A 11 -24.79 -0.35 35.37
CA VAL A 11 -24.78 -0.09 33.93
C VAL A 11 -25.61 -1.18 33.24
N PRO A 12 -26.66 -0.85 32.47
CA PRO A 12 -27.43 -1.84 31.73
C PRO A 12 -26.55 -2.45 30.62
N MET A 13 -26.31 -3.77 30.70
CA MET A 13 -25.57 -4.52 29.69
C MET A 13 -26.54 -4.91 28.57
N ASN A 14 -26.47 -4.24 27.42
CA ASN A 14 -27.19 -4.61 26.21
C ASN A 14 -26.61 -5.90 25.61
N LEU A 15 -27.08 -7.06 26.06
CA LEU A 15 -26.66 -8.39 25.59
C LEU A 15 -27.26 -8.82 24.24
N GLN A 16 -27.78 -7.89 23.45
CA GLN A 16 -28.49 -8.18 22.19
C GLN A 16 -27.65 -7.96 20.92
N LEU A 17 -26.33 -7.80 21.04
CA LEU A 17 -25.44 -7.70 19.88
C LEU A 17 -24.99 -9.08 19.34
N PHE A 18 -25.82 -10.12 19.51
CA PHE A 18 -25.64 -11.45 18.87
C PHE A 18 -26.96 -12.08 18.39
N ALA A 19 -28.09 -11.36 18.44
CA ALA A 19 -29.38 -11.87 17.98
C ALA A 19 -30.16 -10.78 17.23
N ALA A 20 -29.60 -10.29 16.12
CA ALA A 20 -30.32 -9.46 15.16
C ALA A 20 -29.66 -9.56 13.77
N SER A 21 -29.78 -10.72 13.13
CA SER A 21 -29.99 -10.83 11.68
C SER A 21 -30.56 -12.21 11.40
N GLY A 22 -31.82 -12.40 11.81
CA GLY A 22 -32.64 -13.46 11.26
C GLY A 22 -33.05 -13.05 9.85
N ASP A 23 -32.41 -13.65 8.85
CA ASP A 23 -33.04 -13.88 7.57
C ASP A 23 -33.16 -15.40 7.42
N GLY A 24 -34.39 -15.87 7.58
CA GLY A 24 -34.74 -17.26 7.42
C GLY A 24 -34.99 -17.56 5.95
N ALA A 25 -34.24 -18.50 5.40
CA ALA A 25 -34.63 -19.22 4.20
C ALA A 25 -34.29 -20.69 4.39
N GLY A 26 -35.33 -21.49 4.63
CA GLY A 26 -35.25 -22.94 4.61
C GLY A 26 -35.24 -23.47 3.17
N ALA A 27 -34.61 -24.62 2.98
CA ALA A 27 -34.98 -25.61 1.96
C ALA A 27 -34.40 -26.99 2.36
N GLU A 28 -35.30 -27.91 2.66
CA GLU A 28 -35.08 -29.37 2.72
C GLU A 28 -34.79 -29.97 1.34
N GLY A 29 -34.22 -31.19 1.34
CA GLY A 29 -34.15 -32.12 0.21
C GLY A 29 -32.71 -32.65 0.06
N GLY A 30 -32.33 -33.86 0.46
CA GLY A 30 -33.09 -35.10 0.39
C GLY A 30 -32.98 -35.69 -1.01
N ASN A 31 -31.92 -36.47 -1.28
CA ASN A 31 -31.98 -37.65 -2.15
C ASN A 31 -30.69 -38.47 -2.09
N GLY A 32 -30.87 -39.75 -1.76
CA GLY A 32 -29.90 -40.79 -2.03
C GLY A 32 -29.94 -41.19 -3.50
N ASP A 33 -28.81 -41.69 -3.98
CA ASP A 33 -28.74 -42.47 -5.21
C ASP A 33 -27.76 -43.61 -4.95
N GLY A 34 -28.26 -44.83 -5.09
CA GLY A 34 -27.49 -46.05 -4.95
C GLY A 34 -27.12 -46.56 -6.33
N THR A 35 -25.95 -47.17 -6.45
CA THR A 35 -25.70 -48.14 -7.52
C THR A 35 -24.84 -49.27 -6.99
N GLU A 36 -25.38 -50.47 -7.14
CA GLU A 36 -24.84 -51.78 -6.83
C GLU A 36 -23.60 -52.13 -7.67
N GLY A 37 -22.76 -53.01 -7.11
CA GLY A 37 -21.70 -53.72 -7.82
C GLY A 37 -21.48 -55.08 -7.16
N GLU A 38 -22.18 -56.10 -7.67
CA GLU A 38 -22.04 -57.53 -7.34
C GLU A 38 -20.65 -58.10 -7.63
N ASN A 39 -20.26 -59.12 -6.84
CA ASN A 39 -19.81 -60.49 -7.24
C ASN A 39 -18.83 -61.05 -6.16
N GLY A 40 -19.24 -61.93 -5.23
CA GLY A 40 -19.24 -63.42 -5.36
C GLY A 40 -17.82 -63.98 -5.59
N GLY A 41 -17.11 -64.75 -4.75
CA GLY A 41 -17.40 -65.67 -3.65
C GLY A 41 -16.91 -67.09 -4.03
N THR A 42 -15.88 -67.67 -3.40
CA THR A 42 -15.70 -69.14 -3.14
C THR A 42 -14.30 -69.56 -2.65
N SER A 43 -14.32 -70.60 -1.82
CA SER A 43 -13.37 -71.20 -0.87
C SER A 43 -12.30 -72.18 -1.40
N GLY A 44 -11.27 -72.43 -0.57
CA GLY A 44 -10.70 -73.76 -0.26
C GLY A 44 -9.28 -74.11 -0.76
N ASP A 45 -8.32 -74.43 0.15
CA ASP A 45 -7.70 -75.77 0.33
C ASP A 45 -6.48 -75.74 1.31
N GLU A 46 -6.10 -76.90 1.88
CA GLU A 46 -5.26 -77.11 3.07
C GLU A 46 -3.89 -77.78 2.77
N ARG A 47 -2.90 -77.50 3.66
CA ARG A 47 -1.76 -78.35 4.12
C ARG A 47 -0.43 -78.40 3.33
N GLY A 48 0.62 -77.89 4.00
CA GLY A 48 2.05 -78.23 3.79
C GLY A 48 2.96 -77.60 4.87
N LYS A 49 3.31 -78.36 5.91
CA LYS A 49 4.03 -77.96 7.14
C LYS A 49 5.54 -77.75 6.91
N ALA A 50 5.99 -76.52 6.95
CA ALA A 50 7.26 -76.06 7.51
C ALA A 50 7.08 -74.57 7.77
N ASP A 51 6.42 -74.24 8.89
CA ASP A 51 6.32 -72.83 9.29
C ASP A 51 7.75 -72.31 9.48
N PRO A 52 8.13 -71.20 8.81
CA PRO A 52 9.44 -70.62 9.01
C PRO A 52 9.64 -70.35 10.52
N PRO A 53 10.84 -70.58 11.07
CA PRO A 53 11.09 -70.41 12.50
C PRO A 53 10.58 -69.05 12.96
N SER A 54 9.82 -69.05 14.05
CA SER A 54 9.19 -67.84 14.53
C SER A 54 10.27 -66.87 15.03
N PHE A 55 9.99 -65.58 14.99
CA PHE A 55 10.92 -64.54 15.46
C PHE A 55 11.40 -64.80 16.91
N ASP A 56 10.58 -65.45 17.72
CA ASP A 56 10.90 -65.83 19.09
C ASP A 56 11.88 -67.01 19.18
N ASP A 57 11.81 -67.97 18.24
CA ASP A 57 12.78 -69.09 18.15
C ASP A 57 14.17 -68.57 17.73
N ILE A 58 14.21 -67.60 16.81
CA ILE A 58 15.46 -66.95 16.36
C ILE A 58 16.08 -66.10 17.48
N LEU A 59 15.26 -65.45 18.32
CA LEU A 59 15.76 -64.69 19.47
C LEU A 59 16.39 -65.62 20.54
N LYS A 60 15.80 -66.79 20.77
CA LYS A 60 16.26 -67.80 21.74
C LYS A 60 17.56 -68.50 21.32
N ASP A 61 17.84 -68.61 20.02
CA ASP A 61 19.07 -69.20 19.46
C ASP A 61 20.34 -68.32 19.61
N GLY A 62 20.35 -67.39 20.57
CA GLY A 62 21.53 -66.60 20.95
C GLY A 62 21.58 -65.17 20.38
N HIS A 63 20.52 -64.71 19.71
CA HIS A 63 20.44 -63.37 19.12
C HIS A 63 19.78 -62.31 20.02
N GLN A 64 19.33 -62.70 21.22
CA GLN A 64 18.67 -61.83 22.19
C GLN A 64 19.50 -60.61 22.62
N ALA A 65 20.81 -60.80 22.87
CA ALA A 65 21.68 -59.70 23.32
C ALA A 65 21.91 -58.63 22.24
N GLU A 66 22.00 -59.03 20.96
CA GLU A 66 22.13 -58.10 19.83
C GLU A 66 20.80 -57.40 19.52
N PHE A 67 19.68 -58.09 19.71
CA PHE A 67 18.35 -57.50 19.61
C PHE A 67 18.10 -56.46 20.70
N ASP A 68 18.37 -56.78 21.97
CA ASP A 68 18.25 -55.86 23.09
C ASP A 68 19.18 -54.66 22.93
N ARG A 69 20.41 -54.86 22.43
CA ARG A 69 21.35 -53.77 22.13
C ARG A 69 20.81 -52.83 21.04
N ARG A 70 20.20 -53.37 19.97
CA ARG A 70 19.59 -52.55 18.91
C ARG A 70 18.32 -51.85 19.39
N MET A 71 17.52 -52.52 20.22
CA MET A 71 16.33 -51.94 20.83
C MET A 71 16.69 -50.80 21.77
N GLN A 72 17.66 -51.01 22.66
CA GLN A 72 18.16 -49.99 23.59
C GLN A 72 18.75 -48.79 22.85
N LYS A 73 19.55 -49.03 21.79
CA LYS A 73 20.06 -47.95 20.93
C LYS A 73 18.93 -47.21 20.20
N GLY A 74 17.88 -47.92 19.79
CA GLY A 74 16.67 -47.33 19.23
C GLY A 74 15.92 -46.44 20.23
N ILE A 75 15.77 -46.92 21.46
CA ILE A 75 15.16 -46.18 22.57
C ILE A 75 15.99 -44.95 22.93
N GLU A 76 17.30 -45.06 23.06
CA GLU A 76 18.20 -43.94 23.35
C GLU A 76 18.17 -42.90 22.23
N THR A 77 18.14 -43.33 20.97
CA THR A 77 18.02 -42.42 19.82
C THR A 77 16.66 -41.73 19.81
N ALA A 78 15.58 -42.46 20.12
CA ALA A 78 14.24 -41.90 20.20
C ALA A 78 14.13 -40.91 21.38
N LEU A 79 14.72 -41.23 22.53
CA LEU A 79 14.75 -40.38 23.71
C LEU A 79 15.59 -39.12 23.48
N ALA A 80 16.75 -39.23 22.84
CA ALA A 80 17.58 -38.10 22.47
C ALA A 80 16.86 -37.16 21.49
N LYS A 81 16.22 -37.71 20.44
CA LYS A 81 15.38 -36.93 19.51
C LYS A 81 14.17 -36.31 20.20
N ALA A 82 13.54 -37.01 21.14
CA ALA A 82 12.43 -36.50 21.92
C ALA A 82 12.90 -35.36 22.83
N GLN A 83 14.04 -35.51 23.51
CA GLN A 83 14.59 -34.50 24.40
C GLN A 83 15.06 -33.26 23.63
N GLU A 84 15.68 -33.42 22.46
CA GLU A 84 16.06 -32.32 21.57
C GLU A 84 14.82 -31.57 21.10
N LYS A 85 13.79 -32.29 20.61
CA LYS A 85 12.50 -31.68 20.23
C LYS A 85 11.84 -30.96 21.40
N TRP A 86 11.86 -31.55 22.59
CA TRP A 86 11.28 -30.93 23.79
C TRP A 86 12.06 -29.69 24.22
N LYS A 87 13.40 -29.72 24.14
CA LYS A 87 14.24 -28.55 24.44
C LYS A 87 14.01 -27.42 23.45
N VAL A 88 14.06 -27.70 22.14
CA VAL A 88 13.77 -26.70 21.09
C VAL A 88 12.38 -26.11 21.27
N LEU A 89 11.35 -26.95 21.44
CA LEU A 89 9.98 -26.47 21.66
C LEU A 89 9.82 -25.67 22.96
N THR A 90 10.61 -25.94 24.00
CA THR A 90 10.52 -25.21 25.27
C THR A 90 11.26 -23.89 25.18
N ASP A 91 12.43 -23.87 24.54
CA ASP A 91 13.26 -22.67 24.37
C ASP A 91 12.61 -21.69 23.39
N ASP A 92 12.05 -22.18 22.29
CA ASP A 92 11.23 -21.38 21.37
C ASP A 92 10.02 -20.80 22.09
N LYS A 93 9.31 -21.60 22.90
CA LYS A 93 8.15 -21.10 23.67
C LYS A 93 8.52 -20.07 24.73
N LEU A 94 9.69 -20.18 25.37
CA LEU A 94 10.16 -19.21 26.35
C LEU A 94 10.58 -17.89 25.67
N SER A 95 11.34 -17.99 24.59
CA SER A 95 11.76 -16.84 23.78
C SER A 95 10.58 -16.13 23.10
N GLU A 96 9.63 -16.89 22.58
CA GLU A 96 8.39 -16.37 22.02
C GLU A 96 7.44 -15.84 23.09
N ALA A 97 7.32 -16.46 24.28
CA ALA A 97 6.46 -15.94 25.34
C ALA A 97 7.00 -14.64 25.95
N GLU A 98 8.32 -14.50 26.11
CA GLU A 98 8.93 -13.24 26.52
C GLU A 98 8.82 -12.16 25.44
N LYS A 99 9.01 -12.52 24.16
CA LYS A 99 8.72 -11.63 23.03
C LYS A 99 7.24 -11.30 22.91
N LEU A 100 6.30 -12.22 23.15
CA LEU A 100 4.85 -11.98 23.10
C LEU A 100 4.38 -11.12 24.26
N ALA A 101 4.95 -11.31 25.45
CA ALA A 101 4.67 -10.49 26.62
C ALA A 101 5.16 -9.04 26.45
N LYS A 102 6.29 -8.85 25.75
CA LYS A 102 6.82 -7.51 25.40
C LYS A 102 6.13 -6.93 24.14
N MET A 103 5.92 -7.72 23.08
CA MET A 103 5.39 -7.27 21.78
C MET A 103 3.87 -7.00 21.75
N THR A 104 3.04 -7.56 22.62
CA THR A 104 1.58 -7.35 22.47
C THR A 104 1.05 -6.03 23.04
N LYS A 105 1.79 -5.36 23.94
CA LYS A 105 1.43 -4.04 24.49
C LYS A 105 2.37 -2.94 24.03
N GLU A 106 3.68 -3.18 24.00
CA GLU A 106 4.67 -2.15 23.65
C GLU A 106 4.68 -1.87 22.14
N GLU A 107 4.53 -2.86 21.26
CA GLU A 107 4.47 -2.58 19.82
C GLU A 107 3.16 -1.93 19.39
N LYS A 108 2.05 -2.30 20.01
CA LYS A 108 0.78 -1.59 19.80
C LYS A 108 0.89 -0.14 20.27
N ALA A 109 1.51 0.07 21.44
CA ALA A 109 1.76 1.42 21.96
C ALA A 109 2.71 2.21 21.04
N LEU A 110 3.79 1.61 20.54
CA LEU A 110 4.73 2.24 19.62
C LEU A 110 4.08 2.53 18.27
N TYR A 111 3.27 1.62 17.72
CA TYR A 111 2.56 1.84 16.46
C TYR A 111 1.53 2.98 16.60
N LEU A 112 0.79 3.00 17.71
CA LEU A 112 -0.13 4.10 18.02
C LEU A 112 0.65 5.41 18.18
N GLN A 113 1.73 5.43 18.96
CA GLN A 113 2.58 6.60 19.15
C GLN A 113 3.16 7.09 17.83
N GLN A 114 3.75 6.23 17.01
CA GLN A 114 4.27 6.59 15.68
C GLN A 114 3.17 7.10 14.76
N LYS A 115 1.96 6.51 14.81
CA LYS A 115 0.82 6.99 14.02
C LYS A 115 0.37 8.37 14.50
N HIS A 116 0.31 8.60 15.81
CA HIS A 116 -0.02 9.90 16.40
C HIS A 116 1.06 10.95 16.08
N GLU A 117 2.34 10.60 16.21
CA GLU A 117 3.46 11.47 15.89
C GLU A 117 3.49 11.83 14.41
N LYS A 118 3.30 10.87 13.51
CA LYS A 118 3.15 11.14 12.07
C LYS A 118 1.95 12.02 11.77
N ALA A 119 0.83 11.81 12.45
CA ALA A 119 -0.36 12.65 12.27
C ALA A 119 -0.14 14.09 12.78
N LEU A 120 0.59 14.25 13.87
CA LEU A 120 0.98 15.57 14.40
C LEU A 120 1.98 16.25 13.46
N ALA A 121 3.02 15.56 13.02
CA ALA A 121 3.99 16.10 12.07
C ALA A 121 3.34 16.50 10.74
N ALA A 122 2.40 15.70 10.23
CA ALA A 122 1.62 16.06 9.04
C ALA A 122 0.73 17.29 9.27
N ARG A 123 0.08 17.40 10.44
CA ARG A 123 -0.72 18.57 10.83
C ARG A 123 0.14 19.83 10.94
N GLU A 124 1.31 19.73 11.56
CA GLU A 124 2.25 20.84 11.71
C GLU A 124 2.77 21.28 10.34
N ALA A 125 3.20 20.35 9.49
CA ALA A 125 3.62 20.64 8.12
C ALA A 125 2.51 21.30 7.30
N ASP A 126 1.26 20.85 7.44
CA ASP A 126 0.11 21.46 6.79
C ASP A 126 -0.17 22.88 7.28
N ILE A 127 0.00 23.14 8.58
CA ILE A 127 -0.17 24.48 9.16
C ILE A 127 0.93 25.40 8.63
N THR A 128 2.20 25.00 8.74
CA THR A 128 3.34 25.76 8.20
C THR A 128 3.17 26.02 6.71
N ARG A 129 2.71 25.03 5.94
CA ARG A 129 2.41 25.21 4.52
C ARG A 129 1.32 26.25 4.27
N ARG A 130 0.24 26.27 5.07
CA ARG A 130 -0.83 27.26 4.95
C ARG A 130 -0.35 28.66 5.33
N GLU A 131 0.47 28.78 6.37
CA GLU A 131 1.08 30.05 6.80
C GLU A 131 1.99 30.60 5.70
N LEU A 132 2.93 29.79 5.21
CA LEU A 132 3.81 30.16 4.09
C LEU A 132 3.02 30.51 2.83
N MET A 133 1.91 29.82 2.56
CA MET A 133 1.04 30.14 1.43
C MET A 133 0.34 31.50 1.61
N ALA A 134 -0.14 31.82 2.81
CA ALA A 134 -0.73 33.12 3.08
C ALA A 134 0.30 34.25 2.92
N GLU A 135 1.51 34.06 3.47
CA GLU A 135 2.62 35.00 3.31
C GLU A 135 3.07 35.16 1.84
N ALA A 136 3.13 34.06 1.09
CA ALA A 136 3.45 34.11 -0.33
C ALA A 136 2.37 34.85 -1.13
N LYS A 137 1.08 34.67 -0.81
CA LYS A 137 -0.02 35.43 -1.45
C LYS A 137 0.11 36.94 -1.17
N ASN A 138 0.46 37.33 0.05
CA ASN A 138 0.71 38.73 0.40
C ASN A 138 1.92 39.28 -0.38
N THR A 139 3.04 38.56 -0.38
CA THR A 139 4.26 38.97 -1.11
C THR A 139 4.03 39.08 -2.62
N LEU A 140 3.27 38.15 -3.21
CA LEU A 140 2.90 38.21 -4.63
C LEU A 140 2.04 39.45 -4.93
N ALA A 141 1.08 39.76 -4.08
CA ALA A 141 0.25 40.95 -4.23
C ALA A 141 1.06 42.26 -4.13
N GLU A 142 2.00 42.33 -3.18
CA GLU A 142 2.94 43.46 -3.04
C GLU A 142 3.81 43.65 -4.29
N LYS A 143 4.27 42.55 -4.87
CA LYS A 143 5.05 42.55 -6.13
C LYS A 143 4.19 42.73 -7.39
N LYS A 144 2.88 42.96 -7.24
CA LYS A 144 1.90 43.05 -8.35
C LYS A 144 1.89 41.84 -9.27
N LEU A 145 2.25 40.68 -8.72
CA LEU A 145 2.17 39.39 -9.41
C LEU A 145 0.78 38.76 -9.15
N PRO A 146 0.24 38.00 -10.12
CA PRO A 146 -1.03 37.31 -9.93
C PRO A 146 -1.02 36.37 -8.71
N VAL A 147 -1.98 36.54 -7.80
CA VAL A 147 -2.12 35.72 -6.57
C VAL A 147 -2.34 34.24 -6.89
N GLY A 148 -2.87 33.91 -8.07
CA GLY A 148 -3.01 32.53 -8.55
C GLY A 148 -1.69 31.79 -8.72
N LEU A 149 -0.55 32.51 -8.86
CA LEU A 149 0.78 31.89 -8.92
C LEU A 149 1.17 31.23 -7.59
N ALA A 150 0.53 31.61 -6.48
CA ALA A 150 0.76 30.99 -5.17
C ALA A 150 0.55 29.47 -5.21
N GLU A 151 -0.43 28.97 -5.97
CA GLU A 151 -0.72 27.53 -6.04
C GLU A 151 0.42 26.72 -6.68
N VAL A 152 1.29 27.37 -7.46
CA VAL A 152 2.42 26.75 -8.17
C VAL A 152 3.73 26.85 -7.37
N LEU A 153 3.78 27.67 -6.33
CA LEU A 153 5.00 27.86 -5.52
C LEU A 153 5.33 26.65 -4.64
N ASN A 154 6.61 26.46 -4.36
CA ASN A 154 7.07 25.35 -3.54
C ASN A 154 7.04 25.70 -2.04
N TYR A 155 6.13 25.07 -1.29
CA TYR A 155 5.97 25.28 0.16
C TYR A 155 6.60 24.20 1.04
N THR A 156 7.60 23.46 0.55
CA THR A 156 8.33 22.49 1.40
C THR A 156 9.03 23.16 2.57
N ASP A 157 9.59 24.35 2.33
CA ASP A 157 10.37 25.11 3.28
C ASP A 157 10.40 26.58 2.85
N ALA A 158 10.68 27.48 3.79
CA ALA A 158 10.67 28.93 3.54
C ALA A 158 11.70 29.36 2.48
N GLU A 159 12.86 28.71 2.43
CA GLU A 159 13.90 29.02 1.44
C GLU A 159 13.47 28.63 0.03
N SER A 160 12.95 27.42 -0.15
CA SER A 160 12.43 26.91 -1.41
C SER A 160 11.24 27.73 -1.89
N CYS A 161 10.38 28.19 -0.99
CA CYS A 161 9.29 29.10 -1.30
C CYS A 161 9.84 30.42 -1.87
N ASN A 162 10.79 31.05 -1.19
CA ASN A 162 11.42 32.29 -1.67
C ASN A 162 12.17 32.11 -3.00
N LYS A 163 12.93 31.01 -3.16
CA LYS A 163 13.62 30.67 -4.43
C LYS A 163 12.62 30.50 -5.57
N SER A 164 11.52 29.78 -5.34
CA SER A 164 10.47 29.60 -6.34
C SER A 164 9.77 30.92 -6.70
N MET A 165 9.56 31.79 -5.72
CA MET A 165 8.93 33.10 -5.94
C MET A 165 9.81 34.02 -6.77
N VAL A 166 11.13 34.06 -6.49
CA VAL A 166 12.09 34.83 -7.29
C VAL A 166 12.20 34.29 -8.72
N ALA A 167 12.18 32.97 -8.90
CA ALA A 167 12.22 32.36 -10.23
C ALA A 167 10.97 32.71 -11.06
N VAL A 168 9.78 32.64 -10.46
CA VAL A 168 8.52 33.01 -11.11
C VAL A 168 8.49 34.51 -11.43
N GLU A 169 8.94 35.36 -10.51
CA GLU A 169 9.04 36.81 -10.74
C GLU A 169 9.92 37.13 -11.94
N LYS A 170 11.12 36.53 -12.00
CA LYS A 170 12.06 36.74 -13.10
C LYS A 170 11.47 36.28 -14.44
N ALA A 171 10.93 35.06 -14.49
CA ALA A 171 10.34 34.52 -15.71
C ALA A 171 9.13 35.35 -16.19
N PHE A 172 8.32 35.85 -15.27
CA PHE A 172 7.18 36.71 -15.60
C PHE A 172 7.63 38.07 -16.14
N GLN A 173 8.63 38.70 -15.52
CA GLN A 173 9.19 39.97 -15.98
C GLN A 173 9.82 39.83 -17.37
N GLU A 174 10.59 38.78 -17.63
CA GLU A 174 11.17 38.50 -18.94
C GLU A 174 10.08 38.29 -20.02
N ALA A 175 9.03 37.52 -19.70
CA ALA A 175 7.91 37.29 -20.63
C ALA A 175 7.13 38.58 -20.93
N VAL A 176 6.87 39.40 -19.91
CA VAL A 176 6.19 40.70 -20.08
C VAL A 176 7.06 41.66 -20.89
N GLN A 177 8.36 41.71 -20.61
CA GLN A 177 9.29 42.55 -21.38
C GLN A 177 9.32 42.12 -22.85
N ALA A 178 9.44 40.83 -23.15
CA ALA A 178 9.41 40.31 -24.51
C ALA A 178 8.09 40.66 -25.23
N ALA A 179 6.95 40.51 -24.56
CA ALA A 179 5.64 40.86 -25.13
C ALA A 179 5.49 42.38 -25.37
N VAL A 180 6.03 43.21 -24.47
CA VAL A 180 6.04 44.68 -24.63
C VAL A 180 6.96 45.09 -25.78
N GLU A 181 8.16 44.49 -25.89
CA GLU A 181 9.07 44.72 -27.02
C GLU A 181 8.44 44.29 -28.35
N GLU A 182 7.72 43.16 -28.39
CA GLU A 182 6.98 42.73 -29.57
C GLU A 182 5.88 43.73 -29.95
N LYS A 183 5.11 44.23 -28.98
CA LYS A 183 4.12 45.28 -29.24
C LYS A 183 4.74 46.61 -29.67
N LEU A 184 5.90 46.98 -29.11
CA LEU A 184 6.62 48.21 -29.46
C LEU A 184 7.29 48.13 -30.83
N LYS A 185 7.68 46.95 -31.31
CA LYS A 185 8.15 46.75 -32.69
C LYS A 185 7.10 47.14 -33.74
N GLY A 186 5.83 47.29 -33.33
CA GLY A 186 4.74 47.75 -34.17
C GLY A 186 4.19 46.63 -35.05
N GLY A 187 2.89 46.69 -35.35
CA GLY A 187 2.26 45.78 -36.31
C GLY A 187 2.90 45.89 -37.70
N THR A 188 2.59 44.92 -38.57
CA THR A 188 3.11 44.87 -39.95
C THR A 188 2.95 46.26 -40.59
N PRO A 189 4.04 46.87 -41.10
CA PRO A 189 3.94 48.19 -41.72
C PRO A 189 2.86 48.13 -42.80
N PRO A 190 1.95 49.11 -42.86
CA PRO A 190 0.86 49.09 -43.83
C PRO A 190 1.47 48.90 -45.21
N LYS A 191 0.92 47.95 -45.98
CA LYS A 191 1.34 47.71 -47.37
C LYS A 191 1.45 49.06 -48.05
N LYS A 192 2.65 49.40 -48.53
CA LYS A 192 2.91 50.62 -49.29
C LYS A 192 1.77 50.76 -50.30
N ALA A 193 1.07 51.90 -50.25
CA ALA A 193 0.04 52.19 -51.25
C ALA A 193 0.66 51.93 -52.63
N PRO A 194 -0.07 51.28 -53.56
CA PRO A 194 0.47 51.00 -54.88
C PRO A 194 0.95 52.33 -55.44
N THR A 195 2.27 52.46 -55.61
CA THR A 195 2.87 53.56 -56.37
C THR A 195 2.63 53.27 -57.84
N GLY A 196 1.36 53.35 -58.25
CA GLY A 196 0.97 53.45 -59.64
C GLY A 196 0.72 54.91 -59.91
N GLY A 197 1.57 55.54 -60.72
CA GLY A 197 1.39 56.96 -61.03
C GLY A 197 2.21 57.48 -62.19
N ASP A 198 3.47 57.10 -62.32
CA ASP A 198 4.33 57.69 -63.37
C ASP A 198 4.78 56.68 -64.41
N ASP A 199 5.26 55.49 -64.03
CA ASP A 199 5.75 54.51 -65.00
C ASP A 199 4.63 53.87 -65.85
N ASP A 200 3.45 53.64 -65.27
CA ASP A 200 2.30 53.08 -65.99
C ASP A 200 1.62 54.14 -66.87
N LEU A 201 1.65 55.41 -66.44
CA LEU A 201 1.14 56.53 -67.22
C LEU A 201 2.09 56.87 -68.36
N ALA A 202 3.40 56.84 -68.13
CA ALA A 202 4.44 57.02 -69.14
C ALA A 202 4.36 55.93 -70.21
N LYS A 203 4.19 54.66 -69.83
CA LYS A 203 3.99 53.55 -70.79
C LYS A 203 2.68 53.66 -71.56
N GLN A 204 1.60 54.13 -70.94
CA GLN A 204 0.34 54.40 -71.65
C GLN A 204 0.48 55.55 -72.65
N VAL A 205 1.17 56.62 -72.26
CA VAL A 205 1.42 57.78 -73.13
C VAL A 205 2.38 57.41 -74.28
N GLU A 206 3.41 56.59 -74.02
CA GLU A 206 4.33 56.08 -75.04
C GLU A 206 3.62 55.17 -76.05
N ASN A 207 2.80 54.22 -75.58
CA ASN A 207 2.01 53.37 -76.47
C ASN A 207 1.00 54.18 -77.32
N LEU A 208 0.44 55.25 -76.75
CA LEU A 208 -0.48 56.14 -77.45
C LEU A 208 0.24 57.05 -78.47
N MET A 209 1.48 57.46 -78.20
CA MET A 209 2.30 58.24 -79.14
C MET A 209 2.96 57.40 -80.23
N MET A 210 3.26 56.13 -79.95
CA MET A 210 3.87 55.19 -80.90
C MET A 210 2.85 54.46 -81.79
N GLY A 211 1.56 54.71 -81.61
CA GLY A 211 0.51 54.30 -82.55
C GLY A 211 0.34 52.79 -82.71
N SER A 212 0.51 52.00 -81.65
CA SER A 212 0.08 50.60 -81.64
C SER A 212 -1.32 50.48 -81.05
N ILE A 213 -2.26 50.04 -81.88
CA ILE A 213 -3.53 49.41 -81.48
C ILE A 213 -3.22 47.93 -81.18
#